data_AF-A0A6N7VPF6-F1
#
_entry.id   AF-A0A6N7VPF6-F1
#
_cell.length_a   1.000
_cell.length_b   1.000
_cell.length_c   1.000
_cell.angle_alpha   90.00
_cell.angle_beta   90.00
_cell.angle_gamma   90.00
#
_symmetry.space_group_name_H-M   'P 1'
#
loop_
_entity.id
_entity.type
_entity.pdbx_description
1 polymer ?
#
loop_
_entity_poly.entity_id
_entity_poly.type
_entity_poly.pdbx_seq_one_letter_code
_entity_poly.pdbx_strand_id
1 'polypeptide(L)'
;MKKLLIGALTILALVGCGSDFKYESKNEKEEFLTKLMKTDDKNLQEEYNKIIADLKAKVEKKDDKAIDELKEWENLYFDLSEKYHKKIDVSNKKVKTLERFFE
;
A
#
# COMPACT_ATOMS: atom_id res chain seq x y z
N MET A 1 -19.50 30.55 4.88
CA MET A 1 -19.70 29.30 4.11
C MET A 1 -18.58 29.16 3.08
N LYS A 2 -17.52 28.40 3.41
CA LYS A 2 -16.36 28.21 2.51
C LYS A 2 -16.22 26.72 2.19
N LYS A 3 -16.66 26.39 0.97
CA LYS A 3 -16.03 25.48 0.00
C LYS A 3 -15.15 24.35 0.57
N LEU A 4 -15.67 23.13 0.55
CA LEU A 4 -14.86 21.90 0.48
C LEU A 4 -15.40 21.05 -0.67
N LEU A 5 -15.07 21.48 -1.88
CA LEU A 5 -15.18 20.68 -3.10
C LEU A 5 -13.93 19.81 -3.19
N ILE A 6 -13.91 18.65 -2.51
CA ILE A 6 -12.99 17.56 -2.87
C ILE A 6 -13.74 16.24 -2.57
N GLY A 7 -14.73 15.96 -3.41
CA GLY A 7 -15.56 14.76 -3.32
C GLY A 7 -15.73 14.13 -4.69
N ALA A 8 -14.61 13.91 -5.38
CA ALA A 8 -14.59 13.14 -6.62
C ALA A 8 -13.31 12.30 -6.62
N LEU A 9 -13.29 11.24 -5.81
CA LEU A 9 -12.35 10.14 -5.99
C LEU A 9 -13.01 9.10 -6.91
N THR A 10 -13.33 9.51 -8.14
CA THR A 10 -13.63 8.58 -9.23
C THR A 10 -12.33 7.95 -9.68
N ILE A 11 -11.91 6.86 -9.03
CA ILE A 11 -10.97 5.90 -9.63
C ILE A 11 -11.80 4.73 -10.12
N LEU A 12 -12.59 5.02 -11.15
CA LEU A 12 -13.09 4.04 -12.11
C LEU A 12 -12.04 4.01 -13.23
N ALA A 13 -11.06 3.13 -13.10
CA ALA A 13 -10.17 2.79 -14.20
C ALA A 13 -9.97 1.27 -14.17
N LEU A 14 -10.82 0.60 -14.96
CA LEU A 14 -10.38 -0.41 -15.92
C LEU A 14 -9.37 -1.44 -15.37
N VAL A 15 -9.89 -2.46 -14.70
CA VAL A 15 -9.28 -3.80 -14.74
C VAL A 15 -9.28 -4.26 -16.21
N GLY A 16 -8.18 -3.96 -16.90
CA GLY A 16 -8.01 -4.19 -18.33
C GLY A 16 -6.55 -4.39 -18.69
N CYS A 17 -6.09 -5.64 -18.51
CA CYS A 17 -5.00 -6.30 -19.24
C CYS A 17 -3.65 -5.55 -19.32
N GLY A 18 -2.74 -5.82 -18.37
CA GLY A 18 -1.32 -5.47 -18.50
C GLY A 18 -0.51 -5.69 -17.22
N SER A 19 -1.06 -5.27 -16.08
CA SER A 19 -0.54 -5.51 -14.74
C SER A 19 -1.73 -5.47 -13.77
N ASP A 20 -1.93 -6.52 -12.97
CA ASP A 20 -3.09 -6.67 -12.07
C ASP A 20 -3.01 -5.79 -10.80
N PHE A 21 -2.39 -4.60 -10.88
CA PHE A 21 -2.17 -3.73 -9.73
C PHE A 21 -2.86 -2.38 -9.92
N LYS A 22 -3.63 -1.96 -8.91
CA LYS A 22 -4.39 -0.70 -8.93
C LYS A 22 -3.51 0.56 -8.95
N TYR A 23 -2.27 0.44 -8.47
CA TYR A 23 -1.28 1.52 -8.41
C TYR A 23 -0.01 1.01 -9.06
N GLU A 24 0.24 1.39 -10.32
CA GLU A 24 1.36 0.84 -11.07
C GLU A 24 2.65 1.60 -10.80
N SER A 25 2.58 2.93 -10.65
CA SER A 25 3.78 3.74 -10.46
C SER A 25 4.13 3.98 -8.99
N LYS A 26 5.44 4.10 -8.72
CA LYS A 26 5.98 4.48 -7.41
C LYS A 26 5.36 5.78 -6.87
N ASN A 27 5.14 6.77 -7.73
CA ASN A 27 4.56 8.06 -7.34
C ASN A 27 3.11 7.90 -6.84
N GLU A 28 2.29 7.08 -7.49
CA GLU A 28 0.91 6.85 -7.07
C GLU A 28 0.84 6.13 -5.71
N LYS A 29 1.74 5.16 -5.50
CA LYS A 29 1.92 4.47 -4.20
C LYS A 29 2.32 5.47 -3.12
N GLU A 30 3.33 6.31 -3.38
CA GLU A 30 3.79 7.34 -2.45
C GLU A 30 2.70 8.37 -2.12
N GLU A 31 1.92 8.80 -3.10
CA GLU A 31 0.80 9.74 -2.88
C GLU A 31 -0.29 9.12 -2.01
N PHE A 32 -0.68 7.88 -2.30
CA PHE A 32 -1.65 7.14 -1.51
C PHE A 32 -1.17 6.98 -0.07
N LEU A 33 0.06 6.50 0.12
CA LEU A 33 0.65 6.30 1.44
C LEU A 33 0.83 7.63 2.17
N THR A 34 1.24 8.69 1.49
CA THR A 34 1.34 10.02 2.09
C THR A 34 -0.02 10.52 2.58
N LYS A 35 -1.10 10.29 1.83
CA LYS A 35 -2.47 10.60 2.28
C LYS A 35 -2.81 9.78 3.52
N LEU A 36 -2.56 8.47 3.48
CA LEU A 36 -2.77 7.56 4.62
C LEU A 36 -1.96 7.97 5.86
N MET A 37 -0.75 8.51 5.72
CA MET A 37 0.06 8.96 6.86
C MET A 37 -0.47 10.26 7.44
N LYS A 38 -0.89 11.20 6.59
CA LYS A 38 -1.38 12.54 6.99
C LYS A 38 -2.80 12.52 7.54
N THR A 39 -3.57 11.48 7.27
CA THR A 39 -4.95 11.36 7.74
C THR A 39 -5.11 10.13 8.64
N ASP A 40 -6.14 10.15 9.49
CA ASP A 40 -6.62 8.95 10.20
C ASP A 40 -7.82 8.34 9.46
N ASP A 41 -7.76 8.34 8.13
CA ASP A 41 -8.83 7.83 7.28
C ASP A 41 -8.86 6.29 7.31
N LYS A 42 -9.90 5.74 7.94
CA LYS A 42 -10.13 4.29 8.02
C LYS A 42 -10.29 3.64 6.66
N ASN A 43 -10.87 4.33 5.68
CA ASN A 43 -11.05 3.78 4.34
C ASN A 43 -9.70 3.60 3.63
N LEU A 44 -8.78 4.58 3.77
CA LEU A 44 -7.42 4.45 3.24
C LEU A 44 -6.66 3.32 3.94
N GLN A 45 -6.84 3.15 5.26
CA GLN A 45 -6.20 2.05 5.98
C GLN A 45 -6.75 0.69 5.53
N GLU A 46 -8.07 0.55 5.35
CA GLU A 46 -8.70 -0.66 4.83
C GLU A 46 -8.26 -0.98 3.40
N GLU A 47 -8.14 0.04 2.55
CA GLU A 47 -7.66 -0.10 1.19
C GLU A 47 -6.20 -0.58 1.14
N TYR A 48 -5.33 0.03 1.96
CA TYR A 48 -3.95 -0.43 2.12
C TYR A 48 -3.90 -1.89 2.57
N ASN A 49 -4.69 -2.25 3.59
CA ASN A 49 -4.74 -3.62 4.10
C ASN A 49 -5.19 -4.62 3.03
N LYS A 50 -6.15 -4.26 2.18
CA LYS A 50 -6.59 -5.09 1.04
C LYS A 50 -5.49 -5.30 0.01
N ILE A 51 -4.80 -4.22 -0.38
CA ILE A 51 -3.67 -4.28 -1.33
C ILE A 51 -2.59 -5.23 -0.81
N ILE A 52 -2.17 -5.07 0.45
CA ILE A 52 -1.16 -5.93 1.05
C ILE A 52 -1.62 -7.39 1.17
N ALA A 53 -2.90 -7.63 1.52
CA ALA A 53 -3.44 -8.98 1.61
C ALA A 53 -3.47 -9.68 0.24
N ASP A 54 -3.92 -8.98 -0.81
CA ASP A 54 -3.96 -9.50 -2.18
C ASP A 54 -2.54 -9.81 -2.69
N LEU A 55 -1.58 -8.92 -2.41
CA LEU A 55 -0.17 -9.14 -2.73
C LEU A 55 0.39 -10.37 -2.01
N LYS A 56 0.16 -10.50 -0.70
CA LYS A 56 0.59 -11.68 0.07
C LYS A 56 0.00 -12.98 -0.49
N ALA A 57 -1.28 -12.98 -0.87
CA ALA A 57 -1.92 -14.15 -1.48
C ALA A 57 -1.30 -14.52 -2.84
N LYS A 58 -0.83 -13.54 -3.62
CA LYS A 58 -0.07 -13.78 -4.87
C LYS A 58 1.35 -14.25 -4.59
N VAL A 59 2.03 -13.71 -3.57
CA VAL A 59 3.35 -14.16 -3.10
C VAL A 59 3.32 -15.63 -2.66
N GLU A 60 2.28 -16.06 -1.95
CA GLU A 60 2.10 -17.48 -1.56
C GLU A 60 2.03 -18.41 -2.77
N LYS A 61 1.57 -17.90 -3.91
CA LYS A 61 1.54 -18.62 -5.20
C LYS A 61 2.84 -18.52 -6.00
N LYS A 62 3.90 -17.97 -5.39
CA LYS A 62 5.23 -17.73 -6.01
C LYS A 62 5.18 -16.81 -7.24
N ASP A 63 4.33 -15.79 -7.19
CA ASP A 63 4.33 -14.73 -8.20
C ASP A 63 5.46 -13.73 -7.91
N ASP A 64 6.54 -13.80 -8.69
CA ASP A 64 7.71 -12.94 -8.54
C ASP A 64 7.38 -11.44 -8.65
N LYS A 65 6.43 -11.06 -9.50
CA LYS A 65 6.01 -9.66 -9.63
C LYS A 65 5.30 -9.19 -8.36
N ALA A 66 4.49 -10.05 -7.75
CA ALA A 66 3.83 -9.73 -6.48
C ALA A 66 4.81 -9.63 -5.31
N ILE A 67 5.92 -10.38 -5.35
CA ILE A 67 6.99 -10.28 -4.34
C ILE A 67 7.64 -8.89 -4.41
N ASP A 68 8.01 -8.43 -5.61
CA ASP A 68 8.64 -7.13 -5.79
C ASP A 68 7.70 -5.98 -5.45
N GLU A 69 6.44 -6.09 -5.89
CA GLU A 69 5.38 -5.12 -5.59
C GLU A 69 5.12 -5.04 -4.08
N LEU A 70 5.02 -6.18 -3.37
CA LEU A 70 4.88 -6.21 -1.91
C LEU A 70 6.05 -5.52 -1.21
N LYS A 71 7.28 -5.80 -1.64
CA LYS A 71 8.48 -5.15 -1.09
C LYS A 71 8.44 -3.64 -1.30
N GLU A 72 8.04 -3.17 -2.48
CA GLU A 72 7.95 -1.74 -2.77
C GLU A 72 6.94 -1.05 -1.84
N TRP A 73 5.75 -1.63 -1.69
CA TRP A 73 4.71 -1.10 -0.80
C TRP A 73 5.15 -1.03 0.66
N GLU A 74 5.76 -2.10 1.18
CA GLU A 74 6.22 -2.16 2.57
C GLU A 74 7.38 -1.18 2.83
N ASN A 75 8.32 -1.05 1.90
CA ASN A 75 9.43 -0.09 1.99
C ASN A 75 8.92 1.35 1.98
N LEU A 76 8.06 1.71 1.03
CA LEU A 76 7.48 3.06 0.96
C LEU A 76 6.67 3.40 2.21
N TYR A 77 5.90 2.44 2.73
CA TYR A 77 5.14 2.63 3.95
C TYR A 77 6.09 2.92 5.12
N PHE A 78 7.17 2.16 5.25
CA PHE A 78 8.18 2.35 6.29
C PHE A 78 8.85 3.73 6.17
N ASP A 79 9.39 4.08 5.01
CA ASP A 79 10.06 5.37 4.75
C ASP A 79 9.14 6.57 5.07
N LEU A 80 7.88 6.50 4.65
CA LEU A 80 6.92 7.56 4.91
C LEU A 80 6.48 7.61 6.37
N SER A 81 6.33 6.47 7.03
CA SER A 81 5.96 6.42 8.45
C SER A 81 7.05 7.02 9.34
N GLU A 82 8.33 6.78 9.02
CA GLU A 82 9.48 7.42 9.68
C GLU A 82 9.43 8.94 9.46
N LYS A 83 9.24 9.36 8.20
CA LYS A 83 9.17 10.78 7.81
C LYS A 83 8.03 11.55 8.48
N TYR A 84 6.87 10.92 8.67
CA TYR A 84 5.68 11.57 9.25
C TYR A 84 5.50 11.28 10.75
N HIS A 85 6.46 10.62 11.41
CA HIS A 85 6.42 10.25 12.83
C HIS A 85 5.13 9.51 13.24
N LYS A 86 4.51 8.76 12.32
CA LYS A 86 3.32 7.96 12.63
C LYS A 86 3.78 6.72 13.37
N LYS A 87 3.11 6.36 14.48
CA LYS A 87 3.39 5.10 15.17
C LYS A 87 3.07 3.96 14.21
N ILE A 88 4.11 3.31 13.70
CA ILE A 88 3.98 2.09 12.90
C ILE A 88 3.38 1.04 13.83
N ASP A 89 2.20 0.54 13.49
CA ASP A 89 1.69 -0.66 14.14
C ASP A 89 2.48 -1.86 13.64
N VAL A 90 3.59 -2.14 14.33
CA VAL A 90 4.46 -3.28 14.08
C VAL A 90 3.88 -4.60 14.61
N SER A 91 2.64 -4.65 15.09
CA SER A 91 2.01 -5.92 15.47
C SER A 91 1.78 -6.83 14.26
N ASN A 92 1.61 -6.25 13.06
CA ASN A 92 1.66 -6.98 11.78
C ASN A 92 3.09 -7.31 11.32
N LYS A 93 4.09 -6.67 11.93
CA LYS A 93 5.51 -7.03 11.89
C LYS A 93 5.80 -8.13 12.92
N LYS A 94 4.97 -9.18 12.97
CA LYS A 94 5.51 -10.52 13.32
C LYS A 94 6.42 -10.93 12.17
N VAL A 95 7.60 -10.32 12.17
CA VAL A 95 8.82 -10.64 11.46
C VAL A 95 9.20 -12.06 11.88
N LYS A 96 8.50 -13.03 11.30
CA LYS A 96 9.01 -14.40 11.10
C LYS A 96 9.04 -14.76 9.62
N THR A 97 8.55 -13.88 8.75
CA THR A 97 8.44 -14.14 7.32
C THR A 97 9.54 -13.43 6.53
N LEU A 98 9.97 -12.23 6.91
CA LEU A 98 11.03 -11.52 6.16
C LEU A 98 12.41 -12.17 6.31
N GLU A 99 12.75 -12.75 7.48
CA GLU A 99 14.02 -13.49 7.63
C GLU A 99 14.07 -14.79 6.81
N ARG A 100 12.94 -15.32 6.35
CA ARG A 100 12.89 -16.57 5.57
C ARG A 100 12.92 -16.35 4.05
N PHE A 101 12.81 -15.09 3.58
CA PHE A 101 12.81 -14.75 2.15
C PHE A 101 14.15 -14.15 1.67
N PHE A 102 15.12 -13.95 2.58
CA PHE A 102 16.43 -13.36 2.26
C PHE A 102 17.63 -14.23 2.66
N GLU A 103 17.42 -15.52 2.97
CA GLU A 103 18.46 -16.57 3.01
C GLU A 103 18.30 -17.54 1.83
#